data_AF-A0A7X0R6J9-F1
#
_entry.id   AF-A0A7X0R6J9-F1
#
_cell.length_a   1.000
_cell.length_b   1.000
_cell.length_c   1.000
_cell.angle_alpha   90.00
_cell.angle_beta   90.00
_cell.angle_gamma   90.00
#
_symmetry.space_group_name_H-M   'P 1'
#
loop_
_entity.id
_entity.type
_entity.pdbx_description
1 polymer ?
#
loop_
_entity_poly.entity_id
_entity_poly.type
_entity_poly.pdbx_seq_one_letter_code
_entity_poly.pdbx_strand_id
1 'polypeptide(L)' 'MDLYELVLGILFLLIGVLSMYHLLSNRKEEFIDKYGDNISMFAGAFMAIIVGMALLFRTLF' A
#
# COMPACT_ATOMS: atom_id res chain seq x y z
N MET A 1 -24.61 1.97 -1.15
CA MET A 1 -23.32 1.43 -1.63
C MET A 1 -22.88 2.25 -2.82
N ASP A 2 -21.89 3.12 -2.65
CA ASP A 2 -21.29 3.86 -3.74
C ASP A 2 -20.19 3.02 -4.38
N LEU A 3 -20.47 2.47 -5.56
CA LEU A 3 -19.54 1.67 -6.37
C LEU A 3 -18.16 2.33 -6.52
N TYR A 4 -18.13 3.67 -6.55
CA TYR A 4 -16.92 4.48 -6.58
C TYR A 4 -15.98 4.21 -5.39
N GLU A 5 -16.52 4.13 -4.17
CA GLU A 5 -15.70 3.91 -2.96
C GLU A 5 -15.10 2.51 -2.91
N LEU A 6 -15.86 1.52 -3.38
CA LEU A 6 -15.38 0.14 -3.53
C LEU A 6 -14.18 0.10 -4.48
N VAL A 7 -14.33 0.70 -5.67
CA VAL A 7 -13.28 0.75 -6.68
C VAL A 7 -12.04 1.48 -6.16
N LEU A 8 -12.24 2.61 -5.48
CA LEU A 8 -11.16 3.38 -4.87
C LEU A 8 -10.41 2.55 -3.81
N GLY A 9 -11.14 1.85 -2.95
CA GLY A 9 -10.58 0.98 -1.91
C GLY A 9 -9.73 -0.15 -2.49
N ILE A 10 -10.22 -0.83 -3.54
CA ILE A 10 -9.47 -1.87 -4.25
C ILE A 10 -8.20 -1.28 -4.90
N LEU A 11 -8.29 -0.09 -5.48
CA LEU A 11 -7.16 0.58 -6.13
C LEU A 11 -6.04 0.91 -5.13
N PHE A 12 -6.41 1.47 -3.97
CA PHE A 12 -5.46 1.74 -2.88
C PHE A 12 -4.80 0.47 -2.34
N LEU A 13 -5.56 -0.62 -2.21
CA LEU A 13 -5.03 -1.92 -1.82
C LEU A 13 -4.03 -2.48 -2.83
N LEU A 14 -4.36 -2.42 -4.12
CA LEU A 14 -3.45 -2.87 -5.19
C LEU A 14 -2.14 -2.09 -5.18
N ILE A 15 -2.20 -0.76 -5.10
CA ILE A 15 -1.02 0.10 -5.06
C ILE A 15 -0.18 -0.20 -3.81
N GLY A 16 -0.81 -0.31 -2.64
CA GLY A 16 -0.13 -0.59 -1.39
C GLY A 16 0.57 -1.94 -1.40
N VAL A 17 -0.12 -3.01 -1.82
CA VAL A 17 0.44 -4.37 -1.88
C VAL A 17 1.57 -4.47 -2.91
N LEU A 18 1.39 -3.92 -4.11
CA LEU A 18 2.44 -3.92 -5.15
C LEU A 18 3.68 -3.15 -4.70
N SER A 19 3.50 -2.00 -4.05
CA SER A 19 4.60 -1.22 -3.50
C SER A 19 5.33 -1.98 -2.40
N MET A 20 4.60 -2.65 -1.51
CA MET A 20 5.19 -3.52 -0.48
C MET A 20 6.00 -4.66 -1.10
N TYR A 21 5.43 -5.34 -2.11
CA TYR A 21 6.08 -6.43 -2.82
C TYR A 21 7.38 -5.98 -3.49
N HIS A 22 7.35 -4.84 -4.17
CA HIS A 22 8.53 -4.26 -4.82
C HIS A 22 9.61 -3.89 -3.79
N LEU A 23 9.23 -3.26 -2.68
CA LEU A 23 10.15 -2.92 -1.59
C LEU A 23 10.76 -4.17 -0.95
N LEU A 24 9.96 -5.21 -0.71
CA LEU A 24 10.42 -6.48 -0.17
C LEU A 24 11.34 -7.24 -1.14
N SER A 25 11.06 -7.17 -2.43
CA SER A 25 11.89 -7.76 -3.49
C SER A 25 13.26 -7.07 -3.54
N ASN A 26 13.28 -5.73 -3.48
CA ASN A 26 14.52 -4.94 -3.54
C ASN A 26 15.38 -5.01 -2.26
N ARG A 27 14.83 -5.46 -1.12
CA ARG A 27 15.66 -5.67 0.10
C ARG A 27 16.74 -6.74 -0.06
N LYS A 28 16.69 -7.59 -1.10
CA LYS A 28 17.71 -8.60 -1.34
C LYS A 28 19.00 -8.05 -1.99
N GLU A 29 18.97 -6.86 -2.60
CA GLU A 29 20.10 -6.38 -3.43
C GLU A 29 20.84 -5.15 -2.89
N GLU A 30 20.26 -4.32 -2.03
CA GLU A 30 20.92 -3.06 -1.63
C GLU A 30 20.78 -2.77 -0.12
N PHE A 31 21.59 -3.44 0.68
CA PHE A 31 21.99 -2.88 1.98
C PHE A 31 23.18 -1.97 1.69
N ILE A 32 22.99 -0.64 1.76
CA ILE A 32 23.84 0.27 2.57
C ILE A 32 23.52 1.77 2.37
N ASP A 33 22.94 2.25 1.24
CA ASP A 33 22.82 3.73 1.02
C ASP A 33 21.39 4.35 0.94
N LYS A 34 20.30 3.56 1.00
CA LYS A 34 18.91 4.07 0.83
C LYS A 34 17.96 3.81 2.01
N TYR A 35 18.47 3.75 3.24
CA TYR A 35 17.66 3.40 4.41
C TYR A 35 16.50 4.39 4.69
N GLY A 36 16.68 5.69 4.43
CA GLY A 36 15.64 6.70 4.66
C GLY A 36 14.46 6.62 3.68
N ASP A 37 14.75 6.53 2.38
CA ASP A 37 13.73 6.47 1.33
C ASP A 37 12.95 5.15 1.35
N ASN A 38 13.61 4.04 1.66
CA ASN A 38 12.92 2.76 1.74
C ASN A 38 11.92 2.70 2.92
N ILE A 39 12.18 3.42 4.02
CA ILE A 39 11.26 3.50 5.18
C ILE A 39 10.04 4.36 4.85
N SER A 40 10.22 5.52 4.20
CA SER A 40 9.10 6.40 3.84
C SER A 40 8.19 5.74 2.79
N MET A 41 8.76 5.05 1.80
CA MET A 41 7.99 4.27 0.83
C MET A 41 7.24 3.10 1.48
N PHE A 42 7.85 2.44 2.47
CA PHE A 42 7.20 1.35 3.22
C PHE A 42 6.02 1.87 4.06
N ALA A 43 6.19 3.01 4.74
CA ALA A 43 5.12 3.66 5.50
C ALA A 43 3.97 4.13 4.58
N GLY A 44 4.29 4.70 3.41
CA GLY A 44 3.30 5.09 2.41
C GLY A 44 2.50 3.91 1.87
N ALA A 45 3.18 2.81 1.53
CA ALA A 45 2.54 1.57 1.10
C ALA A 45 1.62 0.98 2.18
N PHE A 46 2.06 1.01 3.45
CA PHE A 46 1.25 0.56 4.58
C PHE A 46 -0.02 1.41 4.76
N MET A 47 0.10 2.74 4.66
CA MET A 47 -1.04 3.65 4.77
C MET A 47 -2.03 3.47 3.62
N ALA A 48 -1.56 3.22 2.39
CA ALA A 48 -2.43 2.91 1.26
C ALA A 48 -3.26 1.64 1.51
N ILE A 49 -2.66 0.60 2.10
CA ILE A 49 -3.37 -0.63 2.48
C ILE A 49 -4.43 -0.33 3.55
N ILE A 50 -4.09 0.39 4.62
CA ILE A 50 -5.03 0.71 5.70
C ILE A 50 -6.23 1.50 5.16
N VAL A 51 -5.98 2.55 4.37
CA VAL A 51 -7.03 3.39 3.78
C VAL A 51 -7.91 2.58 2.83
N GLY A 52 -7.30 1.74 1.98
CA GLY A 52 -8.04 0.87 1.08
C GLY A 52 -8.91 -0.15 1.83
N MET A 53 -8.41 -0.75 2.91
CA MET A 53 -9.19 -1.65 3.78
C MET A 53 -10.33 -0.92 4.49
N ALA A 54 -10.11 0.30 4.99
CA ALA A 54 -11.15 1.08 5.66
C ALA A 54 -12.29 1.46 4.70
N LEU A 55 -11.96 1.85 3.47
CA LEU A 55 -12.93 2.12 2.42
C LEU A 55 -13.74 0.86 2.09
N LEU A 56 -13.08 -0.29 1.87
CA LEU A 56 -13.78 -1.55 1.63
C LEU A 56 -14.70 -1.94 2.78
N PHE A 57 -14.22 -1.85 4.02
CA PHE A 57 -14.99 -2.23 5.19
C PHE A 57 -16.24 -1.35 5.33
N ARG A 58 -16.09 -0.03 5.16
CA ARG A 58 -17.22 0.92 5.19
C ARG A 58 -18.20 0.72 4.03
N THR A 59 -17.72 0.31 2.86
CA THR A 59 -18.62 0.05 1.74
C THR A 59 -19.38 -1.26 1.92
N LEU A 60 -18.77 -2.28 2.54
CA LEU A 60 -19.34 -3.63 2.68
C LEU A 60 -20.27 -3.82 3.89
N PHE A 61 -20.08 -3.06 4.98
CA PHE A 61 -20.84 -3.15 6.24
C PHE A 61 -21.52 -1.82 6.58
#